data_AF-A0A351KH90-F1
#
_entry.id   AF-A0A351KH90-F1
#
_cell.length_a   1.000
_cell.length_b   1.000
_cell.length_c   1.000
_cell.angle_alpha   90.00
_cell.angle_beta   90.00
_cell.angle_gamma   90.00
#
_symmetry.space_group_name_H-M   'P 1'
#
loop_
_entity.id
_entity.type
_entity.pdbx_description
1 polymer ?
#
loop_
_entity_poly.entity_id
_entity_poly.type
_entity_poly.pdbx_seq_one_letter_code
_entity_poly.pdbx_strand_id
1 'polypeptide(L)' 'MNTINDDSIEIFNANTGEKLKLQFNKIDEKTLEIAPESGFKEGEEYYFVINEHVKDKDGNGLTKPSVVKVTCSK' A
#
# COMPACT_ATOMS: atom_id res chain seq x y z
N MET A 1 -7.79 9.20 9.44
CA MET A 1 -7.35 8.27 8.38
C MET A 1 -8.05 8.55 7.04
N ASN A 2 -8.49 9.79 6.77
CA ASN A 2 -9.44 10.02 5.66
C ASN A 2 -8.83 9.97 4.26
N THR A 3 -7.50 9.92 4.14
CA THR A 3 -6.76 9.92 2.87
C THR A 3 -5.88 8.68 2.67
N ILE A 4 -5.84 7.78 3.65
CA ILE A 4 -5.12 6.50 3.57
C ILE A 4 -6.17 5.41 3.45
N ASN A 5 -6.35 4.92 2.24
CA ASN A 5 -7.36 3.96 1.82
C ASN A 5 -6.96 3.33 0.46
N ASP A 6 -7.84 2.48 -0.08
CA ASP A 6 -7.65 1.77 -1.35
C ASP A 6 -7.52 2.68 -2.59
N ASP A 7 -7.91 3.97 -2.51
CA ASP A 7 -7.73 4.94 -3.61
C ASP A 7 -6.32 5.56 -3.60
N SER A 8 -5.67 5.55 -2.43
CA SER A 8 -4.39 6.20 -2.18
C SER A 8 -3.22 5.23 -2.10
N ILE A 9 -3.50 3.98 -1.75
CA ILE A 9 -2.50 2.92 -1.60
C ILE A 9 -3.04 1.66 -2.25
N GLU A 10 -2.24 1.07 -3.13
CA GLU A 10 -2.61 -0.12 -3.87
C GLU A 10 -1.52 -1.19 -3.77
N ILE A 11 -1.95 -2.45 -3.70
CA ILE A 11 -1.09 -3.60 -3.92
C ILE A 11 -1.70 -4.45 -5.01
N PHE A 12 -0.91 -4.79 -6.03
CA PHE A 12 -1.36 -5.69 -7.08
C PHE A 12 -0.25 -6.63 -7.53
N ASN A 13 -0.64 -7.84 -7.93
CA ASN A 13 0.28 -8.83 -8.47
C ASN A 13 0.89 -8.30 -9.78
N ALA A 14 2.21 -8.33 -9.89
CA ALA A 14 2.94 -7.77 -11.01
C ALA A 14 2.74 -8.52 -12.33
N ASN A 15 2.36 -9.80 -12.25
CA ASN A 15 2.17 -10.67 -13.41
C ASN A 15 0.72 -10.68 -13.90
N THR A 16 -0.25 -10.67 -12.98
CA THR A 16 -1.68 -10.79 -13.30
C THR A 16 -2.43 -9.46 -13.28
N GLY A 17 -1.89 -8.43 -12.63
CA GLY A 17 -2.58 -7.16 -12.38
C GLY A 17 -3.71 -7.28 -11.34
N GLU A 18 -3.86 -8.42 -10.68
CA GLU A 18 -4.87 -8.64 -9.64
C GLU A 18 -4.59 -7.73 -8.45
N LYS A 19 -5.53 -6.82 -8.14
CA LYS A 19 -5.47 -5.97 -6.94
C LYS A 19 -5.82 -6.79 -5.70
N LEU A 20 -5.03 -6.61 -4.64
CA LEU A 20 -5.29 -7.22 -3.35
C LEU A 20 -6.13 -6.28 -2.49
N LYS A 21 -7.08 -6.85 -1.75
CA LYS A 21 -7.83 -6.12 -0.73
C LYS A 21 -6.95 -5.91 0.49
N LEU A 22 -6.91 -4.68 1.01
CA LEU A 22 -5.94 -4.26 2.03
C LEU A 22 -6.58 -4.05 3.40
N GLN A 23 -5.77 -4.30 4.42
CA GLN A 23 -6.02 -3.88 5.80
C GLN A 23 -4.98 -2.85 6.19
N PHE A 24 -5.42 -1.82 6.91
CA PHE A 24 -4.59 -0.71 7.35
C PHE A 24 -4.55 -0.68 8.88
N ASN A 25 -3.38 -0.93 9.45
CA ASN A 25 -3.18 -0.98 10.89
C ASN A 25 -2.29 0.19 11.32
N LYS A 26 -2.83 1.10 12.13
CA LYS A 26 -2.02 2.18 12.71
C LYS A 26 -1.13 1.59 13.81
N ILE A 27 0.18 1.67 13.63
CA ILE A 27 1.16 1.29 14.65
C ILE A 27 1.37 2.45 15.62
N ASP A 28 1.60 3.65 15.08
CA ASP A 28 1.74 4.90 15.85
C ASP A 28 1.35 6.13 14.99
N GLU A 29 1.60 7.35 15.47
CA GLU A 29 1.24 8.59 14.75
C GLU A 29 1.98 8.82 13.42
N LYS A 30 3.11 8.15 13.21
CA LYS A 30 3.98 8.28 12.03
C LYS A 30 4.10 6.98 11.24
N THR A 31 3.67 5.86 11.81
CA THR A 31 3.86 4.52 11.25
C THR A 31 2.52 3.83 11.04
N LEU A 32 2.30 3.34 9.82
CA LEU A 32 1.15 2.54 9.45
C LEU A 32 1.63 1.26 8.76
N GLU A 33 1.04 0.14 9.14
CA GLU A 33 1.25 -1.16 8.54
C GLU A 33 0.11 -1.47 7.57
N ILE A 34 0.45 -2.04 6.42
CA ILE A 34 -0.49 -2.40 5.35
C ILE A 34 -0.25 -3.85 4.99
N ALA A 35 -1.31 -4.64 5.05
CA ALA A 35 -1.26 -6.06 4.73
C ALA A 35 -2.44 -6.46 3.83
N PRO A 36 -2.25 -7.38 2.87
CA PRO A 36 -3.37 -7.99 2.16
C PRO A 36 -4.23 -8.83 3.10
N GLU A 37 -5.55 -8.76 2.95
CA GLU A 37 -6.51 -9.58 3.74
C GLU A 37 -6.25 -11.09 3.60
N SER A 38 -5.88 -11.52 2.40
CA SER A 38 -5.61 -12.92 2.07
C SER A 38 -4.13 -13.31 2.18
N GLY A 39 -3.26 -12.38 2.59
CA GLY A 39 -1.81 -12.55 2.56
C GLY A 39 -1.21 -12.55 1.15
N PHE A 40 0.11 -12.73 1.09
CA PHE A 40 0.86 -12.84 -0.15
C PHE A 40 1.05 -14.29 -0.57
N LYS A 41 1.10 -14.54 -1.88
CA LYS A 41 1.46 -15.86 -2.43
C LYS A 41 2.98 -15.96 -2.53
N GLU A 42 3.53 -17.08 -2.08
CA GLU A 42 4.97 -17.38 -2.16
C GLU A 42 5.41 -17.44 -3.64
N GLY A 43 6.57 -16.84 -3.94
CA GLY A 43 7.15 -16.81 -5.28
C GLY A 43 6.56 -15.76 -6.22
N GLU A 44 5.47 -15.08 -5.82
CA GLU A 44 4.86 -14.02 -6.61
C GLU A 44 5.55 -12.67 -6.40
N GLU A 45 5.41 -11.81 -7.41
CA GLU A 45 5.87 -10.43 -7.37
C GLU A 45 4.68 -9.48 -7.25
N TYR A 46 4.85 -8.41 -6.47
CA TYR A 46 3.81 -7.42 -6.23
C TYR A 46 4.37 -6.00 -6.39
N TYR A 47 3.54 -5.12 -6.92
CA TYR A 47 3.77 -3.68 -6.84
C TYR A 47 3.03 -3.14 -5.62
N PHE A 48 3.74 -2.34 -4.84
CA PHE A 48 3.21 -1.54 -3.74
C PHE A 48 3.28 -0.06 -4.15
N VAL A 49 2.11 0.58 -4.27
CA VAL A 49 1.97 1.94 -4.78
C VAL A 49 1.42 2.83 -3.69
N ILE A 50 2.11 3.95 -3.42
CA ILE A 50 1.62 5.05 -2.60
C ILE A 50 1.43 6.25 -3.52
N ASN A 51 0.17 6.65 -3.73
CA ASN A 51 -0.22 7.75 -4.59
C ASN A 51 -0.08 9.12 -3.89
N GLU A 52 -0.05 10.18 -4.69
CA GLU A 52 0.03 11.58 -4.22
C GLU A 52 -1.22 12.06 -3.46
N HIS A 53 -2.30 11.28 -3.49
CA HIS A 53 -3.56 11.59 -2.81
C HIS A 53 -3.51 11.44 -1.28
N VAL A 54 -2.45 10.83 -0.74
CA VAL A 54 -2.22 10.79 0.70
C VAL A 54 -1.95 12.23 1.18
N LYS A 55 -2.67 12.64 2.22
CA LYS A 55 -2.51 13.96 2.86
C LYS A 55 -2.44 13.83 4.37
N ASP A 56 -1.71 14.73 5.03
CA ASP A 56 -1.74 14.87 6.47
C ASP A 56 -3.05 15.49 6.99
N LYS A 57 -3.16 15.65 8.31
CA LYS A 57 -4.35 16.23 8.96
C LYS A 57 -4.62 17.69 8.58
N ASP A 58 -3.60 18.42 8.14
CA ASP A 58 -3.67 19.84 7.76
C ASP A 58 -3.89 19.99 6.24
N GLY A 59 -4.00 18.87 5.50
CA GLY A 59 -4.27 18.82 4.07
C GLY A 59 -3.01 18.87 3.20
N ASN A 60 -1.82 18.81 3.78
CA ASN A 60 -0.58 18.79 3.01
C ASN A 60 -0.41 17.44 2.31
N GLY A 61 -0.22 17.47 0.99
CA GLY A 61 -0.01 16.27 0.18
C GLY A 61 1.35 15.62 0.40
N LEU A 62 1.45 14.36 0.00
CA LEU A 62 2.70 13.62 0.01
C LEU A 62 3.71 14.27 -0.95
N THR A 63 4.92 14.55 -0.47
CA THR A 63 5.96 15.20 -1.31
C THR A 63 6.62 14.25 -2.30
N LYS A 64 6.59 12.95 -2.01
CA LYS A 64 7.24 11.89 -2.82
C LYS A 64 6.36 10.64 -2.84
N PRO A 65 5.42 10.52 -3.79
CA PRO A 65 4.75 9.24 -4.02
C PRO A 65 5.79 8.17 -4.37
N SER A 66 5.45 6.90 -4.15
CA SER A 66 6.42 5.80 -4.27
C SER A 66 5.77 4.58 -4.90
N VAL A 67 6.55 3.90 -5.75
CA VAL A 67 6.22 2.58 -6.28
C VAL A 67 7.37 1.66 -5.95
N VAL A 68 7.08 0.55 -5.28
CA VAL A 68 8.08 -0.46 -4.92
C VAL A 68 7.63 -1.80 -5.50
N LYS A 69 8.52 -2.49 -6.20
CA LYS A 69 8.30 -3.88 -6.62
C LYS A 69 8.98 -4.79 -5.61
N VAL A 70 8.26 -5.79 -5.10
CA VAL A 70 8.79 -6.77 -4.15
C VAL A 70 8.48 -8.18 -4.61
N THR A 71 9.37 -9.11 -4.30
CA THR A 71 9.18 -10.55 -4.49
C THR A 71 8.96 -11.20 -3.13
N CYS A 72 7.89 -11.96 -2.98
CA CYS A 72 7.60 -12.67 -1.74
C CYS A 72 8.36 -14.00 -1.72
N SER A 73 9.52 -14.02 -1.08
CA SER A 73 10.29 -15.25 -0.83
C SER A 73 9.94 -15.88 0.53
N LYS A 74 10.19 -17.19 0.64
CA LYS A 74 10.09 -17.96 1.89
C LYS A 74 11.16 -17.57 2.91
#